data_AF-A0A3B8IEP4-F1
#
_entry.id   AF-A0A3B8IEP4-F1
#
_cell.length_a   1.000
_cell.length_b   1.000
_cell.length_c   1.000
_cell.angle_alpha   90.00
_cell.angle_beta   90.00
_cell.angle_gamma   90.00
#
_symmetry.space_group_name_H-M   'P 1'
#
loop_
_entity.id
_entity.type
_entity.pdbx_description
1 polymer ?
#
loop_
_entity_poly.entity_id
_entity_poly.type
_entity_poly.pdbx_seq_one_letter_code
_entity_poly.pdbx_strand_id
1 'polypeptide(L)'
;MRGQPLATWLPGKYQLPLLGPWLHLKEVALLFSWLGCLYDLTIWLFLWWRKSRGLAYVAVLAFHLLTYVLFPRIGMFPAIMICGTLIFFSEGWHQRVLSWLPGSSFASDGPTAKTTPLARQKLITYGLGLYLAVQLCLPLRYLAFPGNLFWHEQGYRFSWRVMLMEKNGYTSVILRDPATHRQHEVRQEAYLTPFQRQQMRS
;
A
#
# COMPACT_ATOMS: atom_id res chain seq x y z
N MET A 1 -19.94 -15.69 -1.95
CA MET A 1 -18.80 -14.91 -1.43
C MET A 1 -18.63 -15.21 0.05
N ARG A 2 -17.43 -15.57 0.52
CA ARG A 2 -17.22 -16.08 1.90
C ARG A 2 -16.69 -15.04 2.90
N GLY A 3 -16.49 -13.78 2.49
CA GLY A 3 -15.85 -12.74 3.33
C GLY A 3 -14.40 -13.02 3.66
N GLN A 4 -13.77 -13.93 2.90
CA GLN A 4 -12.35 -14.28 3.05
C GLN A 4 -11.49 -13.32 2.24
N PRO A 5 -10.29 -12.95 2.73
CA PRO A 5 -9.64 -13.46 3.94
C PRO A 5 -9.99 -12.71 5.24
N LEU A 6 -10.82 -11.65 5.20
CA LEU A 6 -11.14 -10.86 6.40
C LEU A 6 -11.74 -11.72 7.54
N ALA A 7 -12.60 -12.68 7.21
CA ALA A 7 -13.21 -13.58 8.18
C ALA A 7 -12.18 -14.43 8.95
N THR A 8 -10.99 -14.69 8.38
CA THR A 8 -9.89 -15.39 9.06
C THR A 8 -8.94 -14.44 9.79
N TRP A 9 -8.82 -13.20 9.34
CA TRP A 9 -7.87 -12.23 9.89
C TRP A 9 -8.41 -11.39 11.05
N LEU A 10 -9.67 -10.95 10.98
CA LEU A 10 -10.28 -10.04 11.96
C LEU A 10 -10.42 -10.65 13.37
N PRO A 11 -10.74 -11.95 13.55
CA PRO A 11 -10.83 -12.53 14.89
C PRO A 11 -9.53 -12.37 15.70
N GLY A 12 -8.35 -12.29 15.08
CA GLY A 12 -7.08 -12.09 15.81
C GLY A 12 -6.92 -10.72 16.50
N LYS A 13 -7.93 -9.84 16.47
CA LYS A 13 -7.85 -8.42 16.87
C LYS A 13 -8.78 -8.03 18.04
N TYR A 14 -9.12 -8.97 18.92
CA TYR A 14 -10.01 -8.75 20.08
C TYR A 14 -9.60 -7.63 21.05
N GLN A 15 -8.31 -7.28 21.09
CA GLN A 15 -7.77 -6.29 22.04
C GLN A 15 -8.09 -4.83 21.64
N LEU A 16 -8.75 -4.60 20.50
CA LEU A 16 -9.15 -3.25 20.10
C LEU A 16 -10.32 -2.77 20.97
N PRO A 17 -10.19 -1.65 21.70
CA PRO A 17 -11.12 -1.25 22.76
C PRO A 17 -12.54 -0.93 22.27
N LEU A 18 -12.73 -0.68 20.97
CA LEU A 18 -14.04 -0.36 20.38
C LEU A 18 -14.52 -1.42 19.38
N LEU A 19 -13.64 -1.90 18.51
CA LEU A 19 -14.01 -2.84 17.45
C LEU A 19 -13.91 -4.30 17.88
N GLY A 20 -12.99 -4.61 18.80
CA GLY A 20 -12.62 -5.98 19.20
C GLY A 20 -13.80 -6.91 19.47
N PRO A 21 -14.84 -6.49 20.23
CA PRO A 21 -16.00 -7.32 20.50
C PRO A 21 -16.78 -7.79 19.26
N TRP A 22 -16.70 -7.06 18.14
CA TRP A 22 -17.48 -7.36 16.92
C TRP A 22 -16.65 -8.06 15.84
N LEU A 23 -15.31 -7.98 15.91
CA LEU A 23 -14.43 -8.48 14.85
C LEU A 23 -14.43 -10.00 14.65
N HIS A 24 -15.02 -10.77 15.57
CA HIS A 24 -15.21 -12.22 15.41
C HIS A 24 -16.42 -12.60 14.58
N LEU A 25 -17.36 -11.67 14.40
CA LEU A 25 -18.59 -11.91 13.66
C LEU A 25 -18.29 -11.95 12.17
N LYS A 26 -18.77 -13.00 11.50
CA LYS A 26 -18.57 -13.18 10.05
C LYS A 26 -19.27 -12.08 9.23
N GLU A 27 -20.38 -11.58 9.76
CA GLU A 27 -21.18 -10.49 9.23
C GLU A 27 -20.36 -9.21 9.17
N VAL A 28 -19.55 -8.94 10.19
CA VAL A 28 -18.65 -7.78 10.23
C VAL A 28 -17.54 -7.93 9.18
N ALA A 29 -17.00 -9.14 9.01
CA ALA A 29 -16.03 -9.41 7.94
C ALA A 29 -16.63 -9.20 6.54
N LEU A 30 -17.87 -9.64 6.32
CA LEU A 30 -18.59 -9.41 5.06
C LEU A 30 -18.87 -7.93 4.83
N LEU A 31 -19.34 -7.21 5.85
CA LEU A 31 -19.58 -5.77 5.80
C LEU A 31 -18.30 -5.03 5.41
N PHE A 32 -17.18 -5.29 6.10
CA PHE A 32 -15.90 -4.65 5.79
C PHE A 32 -15.41 -4.99 4.38
N SER A 33 -15.62 -6.21 3.91
CA SER A 33 -15.24 -6.62 2.54
C SER A 33 -16.00 -5.82 1.48
N TRP A 34 -17.32 -5.68 1.65
CA TRP A 34 -18.16 -4.92 0.71
C TRP A 34 -17.93 -3.42 0.80
N LEU A 35 -17.80 -2.87 2.01
CA LEU A 35 -17.50 -1.45 2.21
C LEU A 35 -16.13 -1.09 1.63
N GLY A 36 -15.11 -1.93 1.84
CA GLY A 36 -13.78 -1.72 1.25
C GLY A 36 -13.82 -1.75 -0.28
N CYS A 37 -14.48 -2.75 -0.85
CA CYS A 37 -14.65 -2.85 -2.31
C CYS A 37 -15.37 -1.61 -2.88
N LEU A 38 -16.49 -1.21 -2.30
CA LEU A 38 -17.24 -0.03 -2.73
C LEU A 38 -16.39 1.23 -2.62
N TYR A 39 -15.68 1.39 -1.50
CA TYR A 39 -14.78 2.51 -1.27
C TYR A 39 -13.70 2.59 -2.35
N ASP A 40 -12.96 1.49 -2.59
CA ASP A 40 -11.85 1.46 -3.55
C ASP A 40 -12.32 1.79 -4.98
N LEU A 41 -13.51 1.33 -5.36
CA LEU A 41 -14.07 1.56 -6.70
C LEU A 41 -14.61 2.98 -6.90
N THR A 42 -15.00 3.69 -5.83
CA THR A 42 -15.76 4.93 -5.95
C THR A 42 -15.05 6.16 -5.40
N ILE A 43 -14.07 6.02 -4.50
CA ILE A 43 -13.48 7.18 -3.80
C ILE A 43 -12.87 8.22 -4.75
N TRP A 44 -12.27 7.76 -5.85
CA TRP A 44 -11.67 8.65 -6.84
C TRP A 44 -12.70 9.58 -7.50
N LEU A 45 -13.94 9.15 -7.71
CA LEU A 45 -15.03 9.98 -8.25
C LEU A 45 -15.34 11.14 -7.31
N PHE A 46 -15.36 10.86 -6.00
CA PHE A 46 -15.65 11.86 -4.97
C PHE A 46 -14.47 12.81 -4.72
N LEU A 47 -13.23 12.34 -4.90
CA LEU A 47 -12.04 13.20 -4.87
C LEU A 47 -11.96 14.10 -6.11
N TRP A 48 -12.34 13.58 -7.28
CA TRP A 48 -12.42 14.33 -8.52
C TRP A 48 -13.44 15.46 -8.42
N TRP A 49 -14.63 15.17 -7.89
CA TRP A 49 -15.69 16.16 -7.77
C TRP A 49 -15.38 17.22 -6.69
N ARG A 50 -15.17 18.47 -7.15
CA ARG A 50 -14.72 19.59 -6.31
C ARG A 50 -15.52 19.81 -5.01
N LYS A 51 -16.84 19.56 -5.03
CA LYS A 51 -17.74 19.83 -3.89
C LYS A 51 -17.61 18.76 -2.80
N SER A 52 -17.40 17.51 -3.19
CA SER A 52 -17.25 16.38 -2.26
C SER A 52 -15.81 16.15 -1.79
N ARG A 53 -14.82 16.71 -2.49
CA ARG A 53 -13.39 16.41 -2.27
C ARG A 53 -12.94 16.47 -0.81
N GLY A 54 -13.36 17.49 -0.06
CA GLY A 54 -13.00 17.61 1.36
C GLY A 54 -13.52 16.44 2.19
N LEU A 55 -14.80 16.11 2.05
CA LEU A 55 -15.43 14.97 2.72
C LEU A 55 -14.83 13.64 2.25
N ALA A 56 -14.56 13.51 0.95
CA ALA A 56 -13.91 12.35 0.37
C ALA A 56 -12.51 12.13 0.96
N TYR A 57 -11.75 13.20 1.15
CA TYR A 57 -10.43 13.11 1.78
C TYR A 57 -10.50 12.72 3.26
N VAL A 58 -11.51 13.19 4.00
CA VAL A 58 -11.78 12.69 5.36
C VAL A 58 -12.06 11.18 5.34
N ALA A 59 -12.84 10.69 4.37
CA ALA A 59 -13.06 9.26 4.19
C ALA A 59 -11.76 8.51 3.83
N VAL A 60 -10.86 9.12 3.04
CA VAL A 60 -9.51 8.58 2.79
C VAL A 60 -8.73 8.41 4.08
N LEU A 61 -8.66 9.45 4.91
CA LEU A 61 -7.98 9.37 6.19
C LEU A 61 -8.57 8.27 7.07
N ALA A 62 -9.91 8.25 7.23
CA ALA A 62 -10.60 7.28 8.06
C ALA A 62 -10.36 5.83 7.59
N PHE A 63 -10.51 5.57 6.28
CA PHE A 63 -10.32 4.24 5.71
C PHE A 63 -8.88 3.75 5.86
N HIS A 64 -7.89 4.62 5.59
CA HIS A 64 -6.48 4.25 5.64
C HIS A 64 -5.95 4.12 7.08
N LEU A 65 -6.46 4.93 8.02
CA LEU A 65 -6.20 4.75 9.44
C LEU A 65 -6.82 3.45 9.97
N LEU A 66 -8.06 3.14 9.57
CA LEU A 66 -8.72 1.90 9.95
C LEU A 66 -7.95 0.68 9.44
N THR A 67 -7.56 0.69 8.15
CA THR A 67 -6.76 -0.40 7.58
C THR A 67 -5.36 -0.50 8.19
N TYR A 68 -4.73 0.62 8.56
CA TYR A 68 -3.46 0.61 9.31
C TYR A 68 -3.60 -0.08 10.67
N VAL A 69 -4.66 0.24 11.43
CA VAL A 69 -4.92 -0.34 12.76
C VAL A 69 -5.28 -1.83 12.64
N LEU A 70 -6.14 -2.20 11.68
CA LEU A 70 -6.56 -3.59 11.48
C LEU A 70 -5.44 -4.46 10.88
N PHE A 71 -4.65 -3.90 9.95
CA PHE A 71 -3.66 -4.62 9.15
C PHE A 71 -2.27 -3.96 9.22
N PRO A 72 -1.62 -3.91 10.39
CA PRO A 72 -0.31 -3.24 10.54
C PRO A 72 0.79 -3.86 9.65
N ARG A 73 0.61 -5.10 9.17
CA ARG A 73 1.52 -5.76 8.22
C ARG A 73 1.53 -5.13 6.82
N ILE A 74 0.53 -4.31 6.48
CA ILE A 74 0.44 -3.63 5.18
C ILE A 74 1.50 -2.53 5.02
N GLY A 75 2.19 -2.17 6.11
CA GLY A 75 3.37 -1.32 6.10
C GLY A 75 3.07 0.13 5.75
N MET A 76 3.87 0.72 4.85
CA MET A 76 3.77 2.14 4.48
C MET A 76 2.59 2.45 3.54
N PHE A 77 1.88 1.43 3.04
CA PHE A 77 0.79 1.61 2.09
C PHE A 77 -0.22 2.69 2.52
N PRO A 78 -0.72 2.74 3.78
CA PRO A 78 -1.72 3.72 4.17
C PRO A 78 -1.20 5.16 4.07
N ALA A 79 0.05 5.40 4.49
CA ALA A 79 0.68 6.71 4.40
C ALA A 79 0.88 7.13 2.92
N ILE A 80 1.37 6.21 2.08
CA ILE A 80 1.58 6.48 0.65
C ILE A 80 0.26 6.84 -0.03
N MET A 81 -0.83 6.12 0.26
CA MET A 81 -2.13 6.39 -0.33
C MET A 81 -2.73 7.72 0.14
N ILE A 82 -2.65 8.01 1.45
CA ILE A 82 -3.09 9.30 1.99
C ILE A 82 -2.34 10.44 1.29
N CYS A 83 -1.01 10.40 1.28
CA CYS A 83 -0.20 11.44 0.65
C CYS A 83 -0.41 11.50 -0.87
N GLY A 84 -0.53 10.35 -1.53
CA GLY A 84 -0.71 10.25 -2.99
C GLY A 84 -2.04 10.88 -3.45
N THR A 85 -3.12 10.72 -2.68
CA THR A 85 -4.41 11.31 -3.02
C THR A 85 -4.45 12.84 -2.91
N LEU A 86 -3.43 13.47 -2.32
CA LEU A 86 -3.30 14.93 -2.34
C LEU A 86 -3.23 15.50 -3.76
N ILE A 87 -2.83 14.69 -4.75
CA ILE A 87 -2.82 15.10 -6.17
C ILE A 87 -4.18 15.56 -6.71
N PHE A 88 -5.29 15.12 -6.08
CA PHE A 88 -6.63 15.53 -6.47
C PHE A 88 -7.00 16.95 -6.02
N PHE A 89 -6.18 17.58 -5.17
CA PHE A 89 -6.42 18.95 -4.73
C PHE A 89 -6.07 19.97 -5.83
N SER A 90 -6.64 21.17 -5.72
CA SER A 90 -6.42 22.20 -6.74
C SER A 90 -5.04 22.81 -6.62
N GLU A 91 -4.53 23.35 -7.74
CA GLU A 91 -3.28 24.12 -7.76
C GLU A 91 -3.21 25.18 -6.66
N GLY A 92 -4.28 25.98 -6.49
CA GLY A 92 -4.33 27.00 -5.43
C GLY A 92 -4.25 26.44 -4.00
N TRP A 93 -4.69 25.20 -3.77
CA TRP A 93 -4.48 24.53 -2.48
C TRP A 93 -2.99 24.16 -2.31
N HIS A 94 -2.37 23.58 -3.33
CA HIS A 94 -0.95 23.24 -3.31
C HIS A 94 -0.07 24.47 -3.11
N GLN A 95 -0.31 25.55 -3.85
CA GLN A 95 0.40 26.82 -3.69
C GLN A 95 0.29 27.37 -2.26
N ARG A 96 -0.89 27.29 -1.64
CA ARG A 96 -1.11 27.73 -0.25
C ARG A 96 -0.39 26.86 0.78
N VAL A 97 -0.34 25.55 0.57
CA VAL A 97 0.41 24.65 1.47
C VAL A 97 1.91 24.90 1.33
N LEU A 98 2.38 25.07 0.09
CA LEU A 98 3.78 25.32 -0.18
C LEU A 98 4.24 26.68 0.34
N SER A 99 3.37 27.71 0.35
CA SER A 99 3.72 29.04 0.89
C SER A 99 4.04 29.05 2.39
N TRP A 100 3.68 27.98 3.12
CA TRP A 100 4.05 27.82 4.53
C TRP A 100 5.46 27.26 4.73
N LEU A 101 6.10 26.76 3.66
CA LEU A 101 7.47 26.29 3.70
C LEU A 101 8.45 27.45 3.45
N PRO A 102 9.47 27.65 4.29
CA PRO A 102 10.48 28.67 4.07
C PRO A 102 11.25 28.39 2.76
N GLY A 103 11.36 29.41 1.89
CA GLY A 103 12.01 29.30 0.56
C GLY A 103 11.05 29.10 -0.62
N SER A 104 9.73 29.09 -0.39
CA SER A 104 8.70 28.93 -1.42
C SER A 104 8.38 30.23 -2.19
N SER A 105 9.38 30.85 -2.82
CA SER A 105 9.12 31.86 -3.85
C SER A 105 8.64 31.19 -5.13
N PHE A 106 7.36 30.81 -5.18
CA PHE A 106 6.71 30.52 -6.44
C PHE A 106 6.45 31.86 -7.13
N ALA A 107 7.42 32.30 -7.94
CA ALA A 107 7.18 33.37 -8.88
C ALA A 107 6.01 32.95 -9.77
N SER A 108 4.88 33.64 -9.63
CA SER A 108 3.76 33.57 -10.57
C SER A 108 4.16 34.23 -11.88
N ASP A 109 5.16 33.69 -12.56
CA ASP A 109 5.37 33.99 -13.96
C ASP A 109 4.19 33.33 -14.68
N GLY A 110 3.23 34.15 -15.12
CA GLY A 110 2.16 33.71 -16.02
C GLY A 110 2.76 32.97 -17.23
N PRO A 111 1.96 32.20 -17.98
CA PRO A 111 2.46 31.32 -19.04
C PRO A 111 3.14 32.13 -20.15
N THR A 112 4.42 32.43 -19.98
CA THR A 112 5.30 32.77 -21.08
C THR A 112 5.57 31.44 -21.75
N ALA A 113 4.86 31.20 -22.85
CA ALA A 113 5.04 30.02 -23.68
C ALA A 113 6.47 30.02 -24.25
N LYS A 114 7.44 29.59 -23.45
CA LYS A 114 8.79 29.29 -23.90
C LYS A 114 8.66 28.07 -24.80
N THR A 115 8.75 28.30 -26.12
CA THR A 115 8.74 27.22 -27.11
C THR A 115 9.86 26.24 -26.77
N THR A 116 9.48 25.02 -26.40
CA THR A 116 10.46 23.99 -26.13
C THR A 116 11.09 23.56 -27.45
N PRO A 117 12.43 23.41 -27.53
CA PRO A 117 13.07 22.96 -28.77
C PRO A 117 12.51 21.61 -29.23
N LEU A 118 12.28 21.46 -30.55
CA LEU A 118 11.66 20.25 -31.14
C LEU A 118 12.39 18.95 -30.76
N ALA A 119 13.72 18.99 -30.64
CA ALA A 119 14.53 17.84 -30.19
C ALA A 119 14.22 17.44 -28.74
N ARG A 120 14.03 18.42 -27.84
CA ARG A 120 13.64 18.20 -26.45
C ARG A 120 12.22 17.62 -26.38
N GLN A 121 11.31 18.10 -27.23
CA GLN A 121 9.95 17.56 -27.31
C GLN A 121 9.96 16.09 -27.75
N LYS A 122 10.71 15.74 -28.80
CA LYS A 122 10.87 14.34 -29.24
C LYS A 122 11.44 13.46 -28.14
N LEU A 123 12.50 13.91 -27.44
CA LEU A 123 13.09 13.16 -26.33
C LEU A 123 12.07 12.91 -25.21
N ILE A 124 11.28 13.91 -24.82
CA ILE A 124 10.24 13.78 -23.80
C ILE A 124 9.17 12.79 -24.28
N THR A 125 8.70 12.90 -25.53
CA THR A 125 7.68 12.01 -26.08
C THR A 125 8.16 10.56 -26.13
N TYR A 126 9.38 10.30 -26.62
CA TYR A 126 9.94 8.94 -26.64
C TYR A 126 10.20 8.41 -25.22
N GLY A 127 10.69 9.26 -24.32
CA GLY A 127 10.89 8.91 -22.91
C GLY A 127 9.58 8.51 -22.22
N LEU A 128 8.51 9.28 -22.45
CA LEU A 128 7.16 8.95 -21.97
C LEU A 128 6.62 7.66 -22.59
N GLY A 129 6.83 7.47 -23.90
CA GLY A 129 6.44 6.24 -24.58
C GLY A 129 7.14 5.01 -24.00
N LEU A 130 8.45 5.09 -23.77
CA LEU A 130 9.23 4.03 -23.13
C LEU A 130 8.75 3.79 -21.69
N TYR A 131 8.52 4.84 -20.91
CA TYR A 131 8.01 4.72 -19.55
C TYR A 131 6.66 4.01 -19.50
N LEU A 132 5.72 4.40 -20.36
CA LEU A 132 4.40 3.75 -20.46
C LEU A 132 4.53 2.29 -20.91
N ALA A 133 5.40 2.00 -21.87
CA ALA A 133 5.70 0.63 -22.28
C ALA A 133 6.23 -0.21 -21.11
N VAL A 134 7.18 0.32 -20.33
CA VAL A 134 7.68 -0.36 -19.12
C VAL A 134 6.56 -0.57 -18.10
N GLN A 135 5.72 0.44 -17.83
CA GLN A 135 4.61 0.35 -16.88
C GLN A 135 3.49 -0.61 -17.32
N LEU A 136 3.40 -0.97 -18.60
CA LEU A 136 2.48 -1.97 -19.12
C LEU A 136 3.13 -3.36 -19.20
N CYS A 137 4.31 -3.46 -19.79
CA CYS A 137 5.02 -4.72 -19.99
C CYS A 137 5.47 -5.34 -18.67
N LEU A 138 6.01 -4.56 -17.73
CA LEU A 138 6.54 -5.09 -16.48
C LEU A 138 5.44 -5.76 -15.64
N PRO A 139 4.24 -5.18 -15.47
CA PRO A 139 3.16 -5.84 -14.76
C PRO A 139 2.53 -7.01 -15.50
N LEU A 140 2.51 -6.99 -16.83
CA LEU A 140 1.93 -8.04 -17.67
C LEU A 140 2.89 -9.19 -17.99
N ARG A 141 4.18 -9.07 -17.66
CA ARG A 141 5.20 -10.10 -17.96
C ARG A 141 4.86 -11.49 -17.43
N TYR A 142 4.01 -11.58 -16.40
CA TYR A 142 3.57 -12.86 -15.84
C TYR A 142 2.88 -13.76 -16.89
N LEU A 143 2.29 -13.17 -17.94
CA LEU A 143 1.65 -13.89 -19.04
C LEU A 143 2.62 -14.74 -19.87
N ALA A 144 3.91 -14.42 -19.83
CA ALA A 144 4.94 -15.17 -20.56
C ALA A 144 5.37 -16.47 -19.84
N PHE A 145 4.99 -16.66 -18.58
CA PHE A 145 5.36 -17.84 -17.81
C PHE A 145 4.19 -18.84 -17.75
N PRO A 146 4.41 -20.12 -18.08
CA PRO A 146 3.37 -21.14 -17.96
C PRO A 146 3.14 -21.54 -16.49
N GLY A 147 1.93 -21.97 -16.17
CA GLY A 147 1.56 -22.50 -14.86
C GLY A 147 0.81 -21.51 -13.97
N ASN A 148 0.73 -21.84 -12.68
CA ASN A 148 0.01 -21.02 -11.71
C ASN A 148 0.96 -20.01 -11.05
N LEU A 149 0.75 -18.72 -11.35
CA LEU A 149 1.49 -17.58 -10.80
C LEU A 149 1.63 -17.63 -9.28
N PHE A 150 0.59 -18.08 -8.56
CA PHE A 150 0.59 -18.15 -7.10
C PHE A 150 1.48 -19.25 -6.51
N TRP A 151 1.95 -20.19 -7.36
CA TRP A 151 2.83 -21.26 -6.95
C TRP A 151 4.30 -20.95 -7.21
N HIS A 152 4.65 -20.58 -8.44
CA HIS A 152 6.03 -20.33 -8.83
C HIS A 152 6.47 -18.87 -8.66
N GLU A 153 5.53 -17.92 -8.48
CA GLU A 153 5.74 -16.49 -8.24
C GLU A 153 6.56 -15.71 -9.29
N GLN A 154 6.96 -16.37 -10.38
CA GLN A 154 7.62 -15.71 -11.50
C GLN A 154 6.70 -14.66 -12.11
N GLY A 155 7.18 -13.41 -12.17
CA GLY A 155 6.36 -12.30 -12.65
C GLY A 155 5.47 -11.63 -11.60
N TYR A 156 5.41 -12.15 -10.35
CA TYR A 156 4.50 -11.63 -9.33
C TYR A 156 4.88 -10.23 -8.82
N ARG A 157 6.16 -10.01 -8.53
CA ARG A 157 6.69 -8.70 -8.09
C ARG A 157 6.51 -7.66 -9.21
N PHE A 158 6.25 -6.41 -8.88
CA PHE A 158 6.02 -5.34 -9.87
C PHE A 158 4.87 -5.64 -10.85
N SER A 159 3.88 -6.43 -10.40
CA SER A 159 2.62 -6.61 -11.12
C SER A 159 1.53 -5.72 -10.53
N TRP A 160 0.41 -5.55 -11.24
CA TRP A 160 -0.77 -4.84 -10.72
C TRP A 160 -1.52 -5.63 -9.64
N ARG A 161 -1.07 -6.85 -9.32
CA ARG A 161 -1.66 -7.67 -8.26
C ARG A 161 -1.04 -7.29 -6.94
N VAL A 162 -1.86 -6.78 -6.04
CA VAL A 162 -1.43 -6.43 -4.68
C VAL A 162 -1.85 -7.56 -3.73
N MET A 163 -0.86 -8.21 -3.10
CA MET A 163 -1.02 -9.10 -1.94
C MET A 163 -2.18 -10.12 -2.04
N LEU A 164 -2.18 -10.92 -3.10
CA LEU A 164 -3.14 -12.02 -3.29
C LEU A 164 -2.74 -13.34 -2.61
N MET A 165 -1.53 -13.39 -2.04
CA MET A 165 -0.97 -14.58 -1.39
C MET A 165 -0.36 -14.19 -0.05
N GLU A 166 -0.56 -15.05 0.96
CA GLU A 166 0.12 -14.96 2.25
C GLU A 166 0.86 -16.28 2.47
N LYS A 167 2.14 -16.18 2.83
CA LYS A 167 2.96 -17.31 3.29
C LYS A 167 3.29 -17.09 4.76
N ASN A 168 3.06 -18.12 5.56
CA ASN A 168 3.37 -18.11 6.99
C ASN A 168 4.31 -19.28 7.28
N GLY A 169 5.56 -18.96 7.54
CA GLY A 169 6.61 -19.86 7.98
C GLY A 169 6.89 -19.77 9.48
N TYR A 170 7.67 -20.73 9.97
CA TYR A 170 8.20 -20.72 11.33
C TYR A 170 9.71 -20.93 11.27
N THR A 171 10.45 -20.11 12.01
CA THR A 171 11.91 -20.12 12.04
C THR A 171 12.35 -20.30 13.48
N SER A 172 13.06 -21.38 13.77
CA SER A 172 13.76 -21.60 15.04
C SER A 172 15.27 -21.45 14.84
N VAL A 173 15.95 -20.92 15.85
CA VAL A 173 17.42 -20.74 15.83
C VAL A 173 17.97 -21.57 16.98
N ILE A 174 18.85 -22.53 16.66
CA ILE A 174 19.48 -23.42 17.64
C ILE A 174 20.95 -23.03 17.77
N LEU A 175 21.39 -22.70 18.98
CA LEU A 175 22.80 -22.48 19.28
C LEU A 175 23.43 -23.80 19.72
N ARG A 176 24.50 -24.19 19.02
CA ARG A 176 25.32 -25.35 19.38
C ARG A 176 26.70 -24.89 19.82
N ASP A 177 27.09 -25.28 21.02
CA ASP A 177 28.47 -25.11 21.50
C ASP A 177 29.37 -26.20 20.86
N PRO A 178 30.42 -25.83 20.13
CA PRO A 178 31.32 -26.80 19.49
C PRO A 178 32.15 -27.60 20.50
N ALA A 179 32.46 -27.05 21.68
CA ALA A 179 33.29 -27.70 22.69
C ALA A 179 32.48 -28.64 23.60
N THR A 180 31.28 -28.23 24.03
CA THR A 180 30.44 -29.04 24.94
C THR A 180 29.38 -29.86 24.23
N HIS A 181 29.21 -29.67 22.91
CA HIS A 181 28.15 -30.24 22.07
C HIS A 181 26.71 -29.97 22.54
N ARG A 182 26.51 -29.12 23.55
CA ARG A 182 25.19 -28.74 24.03
C ARG A 182 24.46 -27.88 23.01
N GLN A 183 23.17 -28.10 22.89
CA GLN A 183 22.29 -27.32 22.02
C GLN A 183 21.19 -26.68 22.86
N HIS A 184 20.85 -25.43 22.55
CA HIS A 184 19.67 -24.78 23.10
C HIS A 184 19.00 -23.91 22.04
N GLU A 185 17.67 -23.85 22.08
CA GLU A 185 16.90 -22.98 21.21
C GLU A 185 16.96 -21.54 21.73
N VAL A 186 17.22 -20.60 20.84
CA VAL A 186 17.28 -19.17 21.16
C VAL A 186 15.88 -18.61 21.22
N ARG A 187 15.54 -18.03 22.38
CA ARG A 187 14.32 -17.23 22.54
C ARG A 187 14.46 -15.94 21.76
N GLN A 188 14.03 -15.95 20.50
CA GLN A 188 14.12 -14.79 19.59
C GLN A 188 13.46 -13.52 20.15
N GLU A 189 12.47 -13.66 21.04
CA GLU A 189 11.79 -12.56 21.73
C GLU A 189 12.73 -11.65 22.53
N ALA A 190 13.84 -12.21 23.02
CA ALA A 190 14.82 -11.46 23.80
C ALA A 190 15.71 -10.56 22.92
N TYR A 191 15.75 -10.81 21.60
CA TYR A 191 16.71 -10.18 20.69
C TYR A 191 16.03 -9.41 19.54
N LEU A 192 14.81 -9.79 19.17
CA LEU A 192 14.11 -9.26 18.00
C LEU A 192 12.83 -8.55 18.38
N THR A 193 12.63 -7.38 17.78
CA THR A 193 11.35 -6.67 17.85
C THR A 193 10.22 -7.51 17.22
N PRO A 194 8.96 -7.28 17.60
CA PRO A 194 7.82 -7.97 16.98
C PRO A 194 7.79 -7.87 15.46
N PHE A 195 8.21 -6.73 14.90
CA PHE A 195 8.28 -6.54 13.45
C PHE A 195 9.37 -7.41 12.80
N GLN A 196 10.57 -7.46 13.38
CA GLN A 196 11.65 -8.31 12.87
C GLN A 196 11.30 -9.80 12.93
N ARG A 197 10.68 -10.26 14.04
CA ARG A 197 10.20 -11.66 14.14
C ARG A 197 9.15 -11.97 13.08
N GLN A 198 8.27 -11.03 12.76
CA GLN A 198 7.32 -11.21 11.67
C GLN A 198 8.00 -11.32 10.31
N GLN A 199 9.07 -10.57 10.05
CA GLN A 199 9.85 -10.69 8.80
C GLN A 199 10.57 -12.05 8.69
N MET A 200 10.97 -12.65 9.82
CA MET A 200 11.57 -14.00 9.81
C MET A 200 10.57 -15.13 9.53
N ARG A 201 9.27 -14.84 9.55
CA ARG A 201 8.19 -15.81 9.30
C ARG A 201 7.68 -15.76 7.85
N SER A 202 8.23 -14.90 6.98
CA SER A 202 7.80 -14.77 5.58
C SER A 202 8.55 -15.70 4.65
#